data_AF-A0A1Q4YQW7-F1
#
_entry.id   AF-A0A1Q4YQW7-F1
#
_cell.length_a   1.000
_cell.length_b   1.000
_cell.length_c   1.000
_cell.angle_alpha   90.00
_cell.angle_beta   90.00
_cell.angle_gamma   90.00
#
_symmetry.space_group_name_H-M   'P 1'
#
loop_
_entity.id
_entity.type
_entity.pdbx_description
1 polymer ?
#
loop_
_entity_poly.entity_id
_entity_poly.type
_entity_poly.pdbx_seq_one_letter_code
_entity_poly.pdbx_strand_id
1 'polypeptide(L)' 'MERSPFSTIEVVPFDQVVVRSAEKLIGLQLSNSYSTPAQLGERREPFEVDLRRALLAYDPSGQYEGTIRTEALIATR' A
#
# COMPACT_ATOMS: atom_id res chain seq x y z
N MET A 1 23.62 -10.83 -14.10
CA MET A 1 23.71 -11.45 -12.77
C MET A 1 24.91 -12.38 -12.62
N GLU A 2 25.46 -12.96 -13.70
CA GLU A 2 26.62 -13.88 -13.67
C GLU A 2 27.93 -13.35 -13.05
N ARG A 3 28.06 -12.04 -12.80
CA ARG A 3 29.22 -11.46 -12.08
C ARG A 3 28.92 -11.05 -10.63
N SER A 4 27.71 -11.32 -10.14
CA SER A 4 27.37 -11.06 -8.75
C SER A 4 28.01 -12.12 -7.85
N PRO A 5 28.60 -11.75 -6.70
CA PRO A 5 29.03 -12.73 -5.70
C PRO A 5 27.85 -13.47 -5.04
N PHE A 6 26.61 -13.04 -5.34
CA PHE A 6 25.39 -13.78 -5.05
C PHE A 6 24.73 -14.17 -6.38
N SER A 7 25.19 -15.26 -6.98
CA SER A 7 24.78 -15.72 -8.32
C SER A 7 23.55 -16.62 -8.26
N THR A 8 23.27 -17.21 -7.10
CA THR A 8 22.09 -18.02 -6.85
C THR A 8 21.03 -17.14 -6.21
N ILE A 9 19.84 -17.07 -6.82
CA ILE A 9 18.73 -16.27 -6.33
C ILE A 9 17.51 -17.17 -6.19
N GLU A 10 16.98 -17.23 -4.98
CA GLU A 10 15.66 -17.79 -4.68
C GLU A 10 14.67 -16.65 -4.49
N VAL A 11 13.46 -16.83 -5.02
CA VAL A 11 12.35 -15.89 -4.84
C VAL A 11 11.24 -16.63 -4.09
N VAL A 12 10.92 -16.16 -2.90
CA VAL A 12 9.86 -16.74 -2.06
C VAL A 12 8.67 -15.77 -2.01
N PRO A 13 7.53 -16.10 -2.63
CA PRO A 13 6.34 -15.26 -2.57
C PRO A 13 5.51 -15.53 -1.31
N PHE A 14 4.91 -14.48 -0.78
CA PHE A 14 3.93 -14.53 0.31
C PHE A 14 2.78 -13.56 0.03
N ASP A 15 1.56 -14.09 0.00
CA ASP A 15 0.35 -13.29 -0.18
C ASP A 15 -0.39 -13.18 1.15
N GLN A 16 -0.74 -11.96 1.54
CA GLN A 16 -1.51 -11.68 2.75
C GLN A 16 -2.79 -10.94 2.40
N VAL A 17 -3.94 -11.48 2.80
CA VAL A 17 -5.21 -10.77 2.75
C VAL A 17 -5.32 -9.83 3.95
N VAL A 18 -5.61 -8.56 3.70
CA VAL A 18 -5.80 -7.53 4.72
C VAL A 18 -7.10 -6.79 4.46
N VAL A 19 -7.95 -6.73 5.48
CA VAL A 19 -9.15 -5.88 5.47
C VAL A 19 -8.81 -4.56 6.17
N ARG A 20 -9.17 -3.44 5.55
CA ARG A 20 -8.95 -2.09 6.10
C ARG A 20 -10.27 -1.33 6.17
N SER A 21 -10.44 -0.54 7.22
CA SER A 21 -11.48 0.48 7.25
C SER A 21 -11.15 1.64 6.31
N ALA A 22 -12.14 2.49 6.02
CA ALA A 22 -11.93 3.73 5.26
C ALA A 22 -10.82 4.61 5.88
N GLU A 23 -10.79 4.75 7.21
CA GLU A 23 -9.77 5.54 7.93
C GLU A 23 -8.38 4.93 7.76
N LYS A 24 -8.27 3.60 7.82
CA LYS A 24 -6.98 2.91 7.63
C LYS A 24 -6.48 3.02 6.19
N LEU A 25 -7.38 2.98 5.20
CA LEU A 25 -7.01 3.22 3.80
C LEU A 25 -6.60 4.67 3.53
N ILE A 26 -7.31 5.65 4.09
CA ILE A 26 -6.93 7.07 3.99
C ILE A 26 -5.55 7.28 4.64
N GLY A 27 -5.33 6.73 5.83
CA GLY A 27 -4.02 6.78 6.49
C GLY A 27 -2.92 6.13 5.66
N LEU A 28 -3.19 4.98 5.03
CA LEU A 28 -2.26 4.34 4.09
C LEU A 28 -1.94 5.26 2.91
N GLN A 29 -2.96 5.87 2.29
CA GLN A 29 -2.77 6.80 1.19
C GLN A 29 -1.87 7.97 1.61
N LEU A 30 -2.06 8.53 2.80
CA LEU A 30 -1.24 9.63 3.30
C LEU A 30 0.18 9.22 3.70
N SER A 31 0.46 7.92 3.85
CA SER A 31 1.80 7.41 4.10
C SER A 31 2.65 7.24 2.82
N ASN A 32 2.01 7.27 1.65
CA ASN A 32 2.72 7.18 0.38
C ASN A 32 3.50 8.47 0.11
N SER A 33 4.71 8.32 -0.44
CA SER A 33 5.66 9.41 -0.70
C SER A 33 5.17 10.50 -1.67
N TYR A 34 4.05 10.28 -2.36
CA TYR A 34 3.45 11.21 -3.34
C TYR A 34 2.14 11.83 -2.86
N SER A 35 1.63 11.44 -1.69
CA SER A 35 0.42 11.98 -1.08
C SER A 35 0.61 12.26 0.41
N THR A 36 1.85 12.58 0.78
CA THR A 36 2.16 12.97 2.17
C THR A 36 1.38 14.21 2.58
N PRO A 37 1.09 14.40 3.88
CA PRO A 37 0.45 15.62 4.36
C PRO A 37 1.15 16.91 3.91
N ALA A 38 2.50 16.88 3.85
CA ALA A 38 3.30 18.02 3.40
C ALA A 38 3.10 18.34 1.92
N GLN A 39 2.95 17.33 1.05
CA GLN A 39 2.68 17.53 -0.38
C GLN A 39 1.26 18.01 -0.66
N LEU A 40 0.30 17.59 0.15
CA LEU A 40 -1.10 18.01 0.02
C LEU A 40 -1.32 19.42 0.56
N GLY A 41 -0.61 19.81 1.61
CA GLY A 41 -0.74 21.12 2.24
C GLY A 41 -2.19 21.41 2.63
N GLU A 42 -2.69 22.58 2.24
CA GLU A 42 -4.09 23.00 2.48
C GLU A 42 -5.13 22.08 1.84
N ARG A 43 -4.75 21.28 0.83
CA ARG A 43 -5.66 20.33 0.16
C ARG A 43 -5.85 19.03 0.93
N ARG A 44 -5.13 18.83 2.05
CA ARG A 44 -5.19 17.59 2.83
C ARG A 44 -6.62 17.28 3.30
N GLU A 45 -7.26 18.23 3.99
CA GLU A 45 -8.59 18.00 4.55
C GLU A 45 -9.67 17.78 3.47
N PRO A 46 -9.75 18.61 2.42
CA PRO A 46 -10.65 18.34 1.29
C PRO A 46 -10.40 16.96 0.66
N PHE A 47 -9.13 16.59 0.47
CA PHE A 47 -8.76 15.28 -0.07
C PHE A 47 -9.24 14.12 0.81
N GLU A 48 -9.04 14.20 2.13
CA GLU A 48 -9.49 13.16 3.06
C GLU A 48 -11.03 13.02 3.07
N VAL A 49 -11.76 14.14 2.97
CA VAL A 49 -13.23 14.14 2.89
C VAL A 49 -13.70 13.49 1.58
N ASP A 50 -13.13 13.90 0.45
CA ASP A 50 -13.49 13.38 -0.87
C ASP A 50 -13.16 11.89 -0.98
N LEU A 51 -11.98 11.49 -0.50
CA LEU A 51 -11.57 10.08 -0.49
C LEU A 51 -12.50 9.23 0.38
N ARG A 52 -12.88 9.70 1.58
CA ARG A 52 -13.84 8.99 2.43
C ARG A 52 -15.20 8.82 1.74
N ARG A 53 -15.71 9.90 1.11
CA ARG A 53 -16.97 9.86 0.38
C ARG A 53 -16.91 8.87 -0.78
N ALA A 54 -15.83 8.89 -1.56
CA ALA A 54 -15.66 7.98 -2.69
C ALA A 54 -15.58 6.51 -2.24
N LEU A 55 -14.85 6.23 -1.16
CA LEU A 55 -14.74 4.89 -0.59
C LEU A 55 -16.12 4.37 -0.16
N LEU A 56 -16.87 5.13 0.63
CA LEU A 56 -18.21 4.71 1.10
C LEU A 56 -19.25 4.63 -0.02
N ALA A 57 -19.09 5.40 -1.09
CA ALA A 57 -19.93 5.28 -2.28
C ALA A 57 -19.62 3.99 -3.07
N TYR A 58 -18.37 3.53 -3.04
CA TYR A 58 -17.94 2.27 -3.66
C TYR A 58 -18.42 1.05 -2.86
N ASP A 59 -18.16 1.03 -1.55
CA ASP A 59 -18.68 0.01 -0.64
C ASP A 59 -19.18 0.64 0.67
N PRO A 60 -20.50 0.69 0.88
CA PRO A 60 -21.10 1.22 2.11
C PRO A 60 -20.71 0.46 3.38
N SER A 61 -20.18 -0.77 3.28
CA SER A 61 -19.69 -1.53 4.44
C SER A 61 -18.54 -0.82 5.16
N GLY A 62 -17.79 0.02 4.43
CA GLY A 62 -16.60 0.68 4.93
C GLY A 62 -15.42 -0.25 5.17
N GLN A 63 -15.50 -1.52 4.73
CA GLN A 63 -14.46 -2.53 4.86
C GLN A 63 -13.94 -2.94 3.48
N TYR A 64 -12.64 -2.78 3.27
CA TYR A 64 -12.03 -3.00 1.96
C TYR A 64 -10.95 -4.07 2.08
N GLU A 65 -11.16 -5.18 1.38
CA GLU A 65 -10.19 -6.26 1.28
C GLU A 65 -9.11 -5.92 0.24
N GLY A 66 -7.86 -6.20 0.55
CA GLY A 66 -6.76 -6.13 -0.39
C GLY A 66 -5.72 -7.22 -0.11
N THR A 67 -5.15 -7.76 -1.19
CA THR A 67 -4.05 -8.71 -1.11
C THR A 67 -2.72 -7.98 -1.22
N ILE A 68 -1.85 -8.15 -0.22
CA ILE A 68 -0.47 -7.68 -0.26
C ILE A 68 0.40 -8.85 -0.69
N ARG A 69 1.02 -8.73 -1.86
CA ARG A 69 2.06 -9.66 -2.32
C ARG A 69 3.42 -9.15 -1.88
N THR A 70 4.16 -10.01 -1.19
CA THR A 70 5.54 -9.78 -0.79
C THR A 70 6.41 -10.85 -1.43
N GLU A 71 7.55 -10.46 -1.99
CA GLU A 71 8.53 -11.40 -2.53
C GLU A 71 9.84 -11.21 -1.80
N ALA A 72 10.29 -12.28 -1.13
CA ALA A 72 11.62 -12.31 -0.52
C ALA A 72 12.62 -12.78 -1.56
N LEU A 73 13.58 -11.92 -1.89
CA LEU A 73 14.72 -12.26 -2.75
C LEU A 73 15.86 -12.72 -1.84
N ILE A 74 16.17 -14.01 -1.87
CA ILE A 74 17.26 -14.60 -1.09
C ILE A 74 18.40 -14.90 -2.06
N ALA A 75 19.49 -14.14 -1.94
CA ALA A 75 20.66 -14.29 -2.79
C ALA A 75 21.79 -14.97 -2.02
N THR A 76 22.33 -16.06 -2.57
CA THR A 76 23.43 -16.84 -2.01
C THR A 76 24.59 -16.94 -2.99
N ARG A 77 25.78 -17.24 -2.45
CA ARG A 77 27.02 -17.34 -3.21
C ARG A 77 27.15 -18.67 -3.94
#